data_AF-A0AA88P5N5-F1
#
_entry.id   AF-A0AA88P5N5-F1
#
_cell.length_a   1.000
_cell.length_b   1.000
_cell.length_c   1.000
_cell.angle_alpha   90.00
_cell.angle_beta   90.00
_cell.angle_gamma   90.00
#
_symmetry.space_group_name_H-M   'P 1'
#
loop_
_entity.id
_entity.type
_entity.pdbx_description
1 polymer ?
#
loop_
_entity_poly.entity_id
_entity_poly.type
_entity_poly.pdbx_seq_one_letter_code
_entity_poly.pdbx_strand_id
1 'polypeptide(L)' 'MSGLLRGIARIRTAPALRGSTITQRANIATRPAKDSLGPAETTIGLAIFSITILGPSGWVLANLESYKKRDGAQSE' A
#
# COMPACT_ATOMS: atom_id res chain seq x y z
N MET A 1 -61.65 -5.50 -6.71
CA MET A 1 -60.78 -6.46 -6.01
C MET A 1 -59.33 -5.98 -6.08
N SER A 2 -58.68 -5.84 -4.92
CA SER A 2 -57.22 -5.81 -4.76
C SER A 2 -56.41 -4.64 -5.33
N GLY A 3 -56.72 -3.42 -4.90
CA GLY A 3 -55.73 -2.34 -4.85
C GLY A 3 -54.63 -2.58 -3.80
N LEU A 4 -54.97 -3.29 -2.71
CA LEU A 4 -54.03 -3.63 -1.64
C LEU A 4 -52.95 -4.62 -2.13
N LEU A 5 -53.30 -5.65 -2.90
CA LEU A 5 -52.33 -6.63 -3.44
C LEU A 5 -51.32 -6.00 -4.41
N ARG A 6 -51.70 -4.92 -5.13
CA ARG A 6 -50.78 -4.18 -6.02
C ARG A 6 -49.74 -3.38 -5.25
N GLY A 7 -50.04 -2.92 -4.03
CA GLY A 7 -49.09 -2.22 -3.17
C GLY A 7 -48.02 -3.16 -2.61
N ILE A 8 -48.41 -4.34 -2.12
CA ILE A 8 -47.50 -5.34 -1.55
C ILE A 8 -46.59 -5.99 -2.60
N ALA A 9 -47.10 -6.21 -3.82
CA ALA A 9 -46.29 -6.70 -4.94
C ALA A 9 -45.22 -5.69 -5.40
N ARG A 10 -45.44 -4.38 -5.19
CA ARG A 10 -44.47 -3.32 -5.50
C ARG A 10 -43.42 -3.14 -4.40
N ILE A 11 -43.71 -3.57 -3.18
CA ILE A 11 -42.78 -3.57 -2.04
C ILE A 11 -41.80 -4.75 -2.13
N ARG A 12 -42.23 -5.92 -2.63
CA ARG A 12 -41.30 -7.05 -2.91
C ARG A 12 -40.41 -6.85 -4.13
N THR A 13 -40.77 -5.92 -5.00
CA THR A 13 -39.93 -5.40 -6.08
C THR A 13 -39.38 -4.02 -5.74
N ALA A 14 -39.32 -3.67 -4.44
CA ALA A 14 -38.46 -2.60 -3.97
C ALA A 14 -37.05 -2.94 -4.46
N PRO A 15 -36.37 -2.00 -5.13
CA PRO A 15 -35.19 -2.32 -5.91
C PRO A 15 -34.03 -2.66 -4.97
N ALA A 16 -33.92 -3.93 -4.59
CA ALA A 16 -32.66 -4.56 -4.23
C ALA A 16 -31.65 -4.48 -5.41
N LEU A 17 -32.15 -4.09 -6.60
CA LEU A 17 -31.38 -3.67 -7.77
C LEU A 17 -31.05 -2.16 -7.82
N ARG A 18 -31.30 -1.38 -6.76
CA ARG A 18 -30.50 -0.16 -6.52
C ARG A 18 -29.14 -0.54 -5.94
N GLY A 19 -28.52 -1.56 -6.54
CA GLY A 19 -27.07 -1.71 -6.63
C GLY A 19 -26.46 -0.65 -7.55
N SER A 20 -27.00 0.57 -7.56
CA SER A 20 -26.14 1.73 -7.72
C SER A 20 -25.41 1.82 -6.40
N THR A 21 -24.36 1.02 -6.26
CA THR A 21 -23.24 1.40 -5.42
C THR A 21 -22.81 2.74 -5.99
N ILE A 22 -23.39 3.84 -5.49
CA ILE A 22 -22.87 5.17 -5.71
C ILE A 22 -21.53 5.11 -5.00
N THR A 23 -20.53 4.61 -5.72
CA THR A 23 -19.14 4.69 -5.33
C THR A 23 -18.92 6.18 -5.29
N GLN A 24 -18.93 6.75 -4.08
CA GLN A 24 -18.63 8.14 -3.82
C GLN A 24 -17.16 8.32 -4.21
N ARG A 25 -16.89 8.41 -5.51
CA ARG A 25 -15.58 8.74 -6.03
C ARG A 25 -15.41 10.22 -5.75
N ALA A 26 -14.63 10.51 -4.72
CA ALA A 26 -14.07 11.83 -4.56
C ALA A 26 -13.30 12.13 -5.86
N ASN A 27 -13.76 13.12 -6.62
CA ASN A 27 -13.09 13.58 -7.85
C ASN A 27 -11.87 14.41 -7.43
N ILE A 28 -10.86 13.72 -6.89
CA ILE A 28 -9.62 14.35 -6.44
C ILE A 28 -8.71 14.43 -7.66
N ALA A 29 -8.65 15.60 -8.26
CA ALA A 29 -7.64 15.94 -9.25
C ALA A 29 -6.48 16.65 -8.55
N THR A 30 -5.25 16.27 -8.90
CA THR A 30 -4.05 16.95 -8.43
C THR A 30 -3.59 17.96 -9.48
N ARG A 31 -2.95 19.03 -9.02
CA ARG A 31 -2.24 19.95 -9.92
C ARG A 31 -0.97 19.23 -10.45
N PRO A 32 -0.45 19.63 -11.62
CA PRO A 32 0.84 19.12 -12.10
C PRO A 32 1.94 19.29 -11.04
N ALA A 33 2.94 18.40 -11.08
CA ALA A 33 4.10 18.49 -10.19
C ALA A 33 4.74 19.88 -10.32
N LYS A 34 5.06 20.50 -9.18
CA LYS A 34 5.74 21.79 -9.16
C LYS A 34 7.19 21.64 -9.62
N ASP A 35 7.82 20.56 -9.16
CA ASP A 35 9.12 20.09 -9.61
C ASP A 35 8.96 18.63 -10.06
N SER A 36 9.06 18.41 -11.38
CA SER A 36 8.87 17.08 -11.95
C SER A 36 10.12 16.24 -11.73
N LEU A 37 9.99 15.15 -10.99
CA LEU A 37 11.05 14.15 -10.87
C LEU A 37 11.13 13.35 -12.16
N GLY A 38 12.30 13.37 -12.80
CA GLY A 38 12.58 12.55 -13.97
C GLY A 38 12.94 11.12 -13.59
N PRO A 39 13.14 10.26 -14.61
CA PRO A 39 13.59 8.89 -14.40
C PRO A 39 14.91 8.81 -13.64
N ALA A 40 15.85 9.72 -13.95
CA ALA A 40 17.16 9.74 -13.32
C ALA A 40 17.09 10.05 -11.82
N GLU A 41 16.39 11.12 -11.43
CA GLU A 41 16.21 11.51 -10.03
C GLU A 41 15.49 10.42 -9.24
N THR A 42 14.48 9.80 -9.85
CA THR A 42 13.71 8.72 -9.23
C THR A 42 14.58 7.49 -9.00
N THR A 43 15.37 7.07 -9.99
CA THR A 43 16.27 5.91 -9.86
C THR A 43 17.35 6.17 -8.82
N ILE A 44 17.96 7.36 -8.81
CA ILE A 44 18.99 7.72 -7.83
C ILE A 44 18.40 7.72 -6.42
N GLY A 45 17.24 8.37 -6.23
CA GLY A 45 16.55 8.42 -4.93
C GLY A 45 16.22 7.02 -4.41
N LEU A 46 15.69 6.15 -5.27
CA LEU A 46 15.35 4.77 -4.89
C LEU A 46 16.60 3.94 -4.56
N ALA A 47 17.67 4.07 -5.36
CA ALA A 47 18.92 3.37 -5.13
C ALA A 47 19.57 3.79 -3.81
N ILE A 48 19.65 5.09 -3.53
CA ILE A 48 20.21 5.61 -2.27
C ILE A 48 19.37 5.13 -1.08
N PHE A 49 18.04 5.20 -1.18
CA PHE A 49 17.14 4.70 -0.15
C PHE A 49 17.41 3.21 0.17
N SER A 50 17.52 2.37 -0.87
CA SER A 50 17.84 0.96 -0.70
C SER A 50 19.22 0.73 -0.08
N ILE A 51 20.27 1.40 -0.57
CA ILE A 51 21.64 1.25 -0.06
C ILE A 51 21.74 1.70 1.40
N THR A 52 20.98 2.73 1.80
CA THR A 52 21.01 3.24 3.17
C THR A 52 20.49 2.20 4.18
N ILE A 53 19.52 1.37 3.79
CA ILE A 53 18.99 0.30 4.64
C ILE A 53 19.84 -0.97 4.52
N LEU A 54 20.13 -1.39 3.28
CA LEU A 54 20.80 -2.66 3.02
C LEU A 54 22.31 -2.60 3.29
N GLY A 55 22.95 -1.44 3.17
CA GLY A 55 24.38 -1.27 3.38
C GLY A 55 24.80 -1.64 4.81
N PRO A 56 24.26 -0.97 5.85
CA PRO A 56 24.56 -1.31 7.23
C PRO A 56 24.14 -2.74 7.58
N SER A 57 22.96 -3.17 7.11
CA SER A 57 22.44 -4.52 7.35
C SER A 57 23.34 -5.60 6.74
N GLY A 58 23.82 -5.37 5.51
CA GLY A 58 24.74 -6.24 4.81
C GLY A 58 26.10 -6.31 5.50
N TRP A 59 26.61 -5.19 6.00
CA TRP A 59 27.87 -5.15 6.76
C TRP A 59 27.78 -5.98 8.04
N VAL A 60 26.71 -5.83 8.80
CA VAL A 60 26.48 -6.62 10.03
C VAL A 60 26.42 -8.11 9.71
N LEU A 61 25.65 -8.48 8.68
CA LEU A 61 25.48 -9.88 8.27
C LEU A 61 26.79 -10.51 7.77
N ALA A 62 27.59 -9.76 7.02
CA ALA A 62 28.88 -10.23 6.51
C ALA A 62 29.90 -10.49 7.62
N ASN A 63 29.77 -9.82 8.76
CA ASN A 63 30.70 -9.94 9.89
C ASN A 63 30.23 -10.89 11.00
N LEU A 64 29.14 -11.66 10.80
CA LEU A 64 28.63 -12.57 11.83
C LEU A 64 29.64 -13.59 12.31
N GLU A 65 30.48 -14.15 11.43
CA GLU A 65 31.51 -15.11 11.84
C GLU A 65 32.56 -14.47 12.74
N SER A 66 32.96 -13.24 12.43
CA SER A 66 33.92 -12.46 13.21
C SER A 66 33.36 -12.15 14.60
N TYR A 67 32.07 -11.85 14.71
CA TYR A 67 31.42 -11.63 16.00
C TYR A 67 31.38 -12.92 16.83
N LYS A 68 30.97 -14.05 16.24
CA LYS A 68 30.91 -15.36 16.93
C LYS A 68 32.27 -15.83 17.47
N LYS A 69 33.34 -15.64 16.70
CA LYS A 69 34.71 -16.05 17.11
C LYS A 69 35.25 -15.17 18.23
N ARG A 70 34.81 -13.92 18.32
CA ARG A 70 35.25 -12.98 19.36
C ARG A 70 34.67 -13.31 20.73
N ASP A 71 33.43 -13.80 20.77
CA ASP A 71 32.78 -14.22 22.02
C ASP A 71 33.38 -15.53 22.56
N GLY A 72 33.75 -16.47 21.69
CA GLY A 72 34.37 -17.76 22.10
C GLY A 72 35.78 -17.63 22.66
N ALA A 73 36.56 -16.63 22.22
CA ALA A 73 37.91 -16.36 22.74
C ALA A 73 37.91 -15.53 24.04
N GLN A 74 36.78 -14.92 24.41
CA GLN A 74 36.61 -14.24 25.70
C GLN A 74 36.09 -15.16 26.81
N SER A 75 35.63 -16.36 26.45
CA SER A 75 35.09 -17.36 27.38
C SER A 75 36.08 -18.47 27.77
N GLU A 76 37.37 -18.35 27.40
CA GLU A 76 38.46 -19.25 27.80
C GLU A 76 39.49 -18.51 28.67
#